data_AF-A0A6A5K9N4-F1
#
_entry.id   AF-A0A6A5K9N4-F1
#
_cell.length_a   1.000
_cell.length_b   1.000
_cell.length_c   1.000
_cell.angle_alpha   90.00
_cell.angle_beta   90.00
_cell.angle_gamma   90.00
#
_symmetry.space_group_name_H-M   'P 1'
#
loop_
_entity.id
_entity.type
_entity.pdbx_description
1 polymer ?
#
loop_
_entity_poly.entity_id
_entity_poly.type
_entity_poly.pdbx_seq_one_letter_code
_entity_poly.pdbx_strand_id
1 'polypeptide(L)'
;IVGFPRARLITESQATLLQFLKRVVELLLDGLPASETTSTSKWGELMASALKAVADGAGWSDFVNQPFTGPPRFDVDALVGQVRLRFDVTSDPLWLLQTEPSYLKRYMRKIAQMQTVESTGRKRAGLAIIDGELNGDVDLHWFWYCTLSEIENVQKLYRRYRDSIARGSPMPKK
;
A
#
# COMPACT_ATOMS: atom_id res chain seq x y z
N ILE A 1 -3.65 -16.28 -6.19
CA ILE A 1 -2.83 -15.16 -5.67
C ILE A 1 -1.74 -14.90 -6.69
N VAL A 2 -1.71 -13.72 -7.31
CA VAL A 2 -0.65 -13.36 -8.26
C VAL A 2 0.48 -12.77 -7.42
N GLY A 3 1.64 -13.44 -7.36
CA GLY A 3 2.78 -12.95 -6.57
C GLY A 3 3.16 -11.52 -6.96
N PHE A 4 3.61 -10.73 -5.99
CA PHE A 4 3.98 -9.31 -6.14
C PHE A 4 4.79 -8.97 -7.41
N PRO A 5 5.77 -9.80 -7.85
CA PRO A 5 6.52 -9.53 -9.09
C PRO A 5 5.63 -9.56 -10.34
N ARG A 6 4.65 -10.45 -10.39
CA ARG A 6 3.68 -10.54 -11.50
C ARG A 6 2.66 -9.41 -11.42
N ALA A 7 2.23 -9.02 -10.21
CA ALA A 7 1.34 -7.89 -10.03
C ALA A 7 1.97 -6.60 -10.54
N ARG A 8 3.24 -6.35 -10.22
CA ARG A 8 4.00 -5.20 -10.72
C ARG A 8 4.11 -5.16 -12.25
N LEU A 9 4.43 -6.29 -12.88
CA LEU A 9 4.49 -6.39 -14.35
C LEU A 9 3.14 -6.10 -15.00
N ILE A 10 2.04 -6.59 -14.40
CA ILE A 10 0.69 -6.29 -14.86
C ILE A 10 0.42 -4.79 -14.76
N THR A 11 0.75 -4.14 -13.64
CA THR A 11 0.53 -2.70 -13.46
C THR A 11 1.38 -1.86 -14.44
N GLU A 12 2.64 -2.23 -14.68
CA GLU A 12 3.51 -1.57 -15.67
C GLU A 12 2.96 -1.72 -17.10
N SER A 13 2.44 -2.90 -17.45
CA SER A 13 1.78 -3.13 -18.74
C SER A 13 0.49 -2.33 -18.91
N GLN A 14 -0.31 -2.22 -17.85
CA GLN A 14 -1.54 -1.43 -17.83
C GLN A 14 -1.25 0.06 -17.98
N ALA A 15 -0.23 0.58 -17.29
CA ALA A 15 0.19 1.97 -17.43
C ALA A 15 0.60 2.29 -18.87
N THR A 16 1.32 1.38 -19.52
CA THR A 16 1.76 1.52 -20.91
C THR A 16 0.56 1.56 -21.87
N LEU A 17 -0.42 0.67 -21.69
CA LEU A 17 -1.66 0.65 -22.49
C LEU A 17 -2.49 1.93 -22.30
N LEU A 18 -2.62 2.41 -21.07
CA LEU A 18 -3.34 3.64 -20.76
C LEU A 18 -2.66 4.87 -21.39
N GLN A 19 -1.34 4.91 -21.40
CA GLN A 19 -0.59 5.98 -22.04
C GLN A 19 -0.73 5.96 -23.57
N PHE A 20 -0.78 4.77 -24.17
CA PHE A 20 -1.11 4.61 -25.58
C PHE A 20 -2.54 5.09 -25.89
N LEU A 21 -3.53 4.65 -25.10
CA LEU A 21 -4.92 5.09 -25.24
C LEU A 21 -5.06 6.61 -25.10
N LYS A 22 -4.36 7.21 -24.14
CA LYS A 22 -4.31 8.68 -23.97
C LYS A 22 -3.84 9.38 -25.24
N ARG A 23 -2.75 8.90 -25.86
CA ARG A 23 -2.25 9.46 -27.13
C ARG A 23 -3.24 9.31 -28.27
N VAL A 24 -3.92 8.17 -28.36
CA VAL A 24 -4.97 7.96 -29.37
C VAL A 24 -6.14 8.93 -29.16
N VAL A 25 -6.57 9.14 -27.92
CA VAL A 25 -7.62 10.11 -27.58
C VAL A 25 -7.18 11.55 -27.88
N GLU A 26 -5.93 11.92 -27.57
CA GLU A 26 -5.36 13.22 -27.91
C GLU A 26 -5.36 13.45 -29.43
N LEU A 27 -5.00 12.45 -30.23
CA LEU A 27 -5.05 12.52 -31.70
C LEU A 27 -6.48 12.59 -32.24
N LEU A 28 -7.45 11.95 -31.58
CA LEU A 28 -8.87 12.02 -31.94
C LEU A 28 -9.51 13.37 -31.57
N LEU A 29 -8.99 14.03 -30.54
CA LEU A 29 -9.40 15.37 -30.11
C LEU A 29 -8.74 16.47 -30.95
N ASP A 30 -7.66 16.16 -31.66
CA ASP A 30 -6.96 17.06 -32.56
C ASP A 30 -7.83 17.35 -33.80
N GLY A 31 -8.46 18.54 -33.84
CA GLY A 31 -9.36 18.98 -34.92
C GLY A 31 -10.82 19.15 -34.52
N LEU A 32 -11.22 18.82 -33.28
CA LEU A 32 -12.51 19.27 -32.75
C LEU A 32 -12.38 20.74 -32.32
N PRO A 33 -13.29 21.65 -32.75
CA PRO A 33 -13.30 22.99 -32.18
C PRO A 33 -13.46 22.84 -30.67
N ALA A 34 -12.61 23.53 -29.91
CA ALA A 34 -12.78 23.70 -28.48
C ALA A 34 -14.07 24.51 -28.26
N SER A 35 -15.23 23.87 -28.45
CA SER A 35 -16.51 24.37 -28.00
C SER A 35 -16.30 24.61 -26.52
N GLU A 36 -16.30 25.88 -26.13
CA GLU A 36 -16.09 26.35 -24.78
C GLU A 36 -16.91 25.52 -23.80
N THR A 37 -16.30 24.48 -23.24
CA THR A 37 -16.85 23.77 -22.11
C THR A 37 -16.59 24.64 -20.91
N THR A 38 -17.49 25.60 -20.70
CA THR A 38 -17.59 26.40 -19.47
C THR A 38 -17.70 25.50 -18.21
N SER A 39 -17.94 24.20 -18.38
CA SER A 39 -17.92 23.18 -17.32
C SER A 39 -16.53 22.74 -16.85
N THR A 40 -15.45 22.99 -17.61
CA THR A 40 -14.13 22.41 -17.33
C THR A 40 -13.31 23.19 -16.29
N SER A 41 -13.47 24.51 -16.20
CA SER A 41 -12.70 25.33 -15.24
C SER A 41 -13.10 25.03 -13.80
N LYS A 42 -14.42 24.96 -13.53
CA LYS A 42 -14.96 24.60 -12.22
C LYS A 42 -14.60 23.16 -11.84
N TRP A 43 -14.54 22.25 -12.81
CA TRP A 43 -14.05 20.89 -12.58
C TRP A 43 -12.55 20.85 -12.28
N GLY A 44 -11.75 21.66 -12.98
CA GLY A 44 -10.32 21.83 -12.72
C GLY A 44 -10.05 22.38 -11.31
N GLU A 45 -10.83 23.35 -10.85
CA GLU A 45 -10.75 23.90 -9.50
C GLU A 45 -11.18 22.90 -8.41
N LEU A 46 -12.26 22.16 -8.66
CA LEU A 46 -12.72 21.10 -7.75
C LEU A 46 -11.72 19.94 -7.68
N MET A 47 -11.09 19.56 -8.79
CA MET A 47 -10.06 18.53 -8.82
C MET A 47 -8.76 19.00 -8.19
N ALA A 48 -8.33 20.24 -8.45
CA ALA A 48 -7.13 20.80 -7.83
C ALA A 48 -7.29 20.93 -6.31
N SER A 49 -8.45 21.34 -5.81
CA SER A 49 -8.72 21.43 -4.37
C SER A 49 -8.88 20.05 -3.71
N ALA A 50 -9.60 19.12 -4.34
CA ALA A 50 -9.77 17.76 -3.84
C ALA A 50 -8.45 16.97 -3.83
N LEU A 51 -7.63 17.05 -4.88
CA LEU A 51 -6.31 16.39 -4.94
C LEU A 51 -5.31 17.01 -3.98
N LYS A 52 -5.37 18.32 -3.75
CA LYS A 52 -4.50 19.00 -2.78
C LYS A 52 -4.85 18.64 -1.33
N ALA A 53 -6.14 18.43 -1.02
CA ALA A 53 -6.58 17.89 0.27
C ALA A 53 -6.15 16.43 0.50
N VAL A 54 -6.01 15.64 -0.56
CA VAL A 54 -5.46 14.27 -0.49
C VAL A 54 -3.94 14.28 -0.23
N ALA A 55 -3.23 15.25 -0.79
CA ALA A 55 -1.78 15.36 -0.66
C ALA A 55 -1.29 15.79 0.74
N ASP A 56 -2.06 16.62 1.46
CA ASP A 56 -1.55 17.31 2.66
C ASP A 56 -1.90 16.63 4.00
N GLY A 57 -2.53 15.45 4.00
CA GLY A 57 -2.85 14.76 5.27
C GLY A 57 -3.33 13.32 5.21
N ALA A 58 -3.47 12.71 4.03
CA ALA A 58 -4.14 11.41 3.88
C ALA A 58 -3.33 10.37 3.10
N GLY A 59 -2.00 10.41 3.14
CA GLY A 59 -1.13 9.43 2.48
C GLY A 59 -1.23 7.98 2.99
N TRP A 60 -2.16 7.65 3.88
CA TRP A 60 -2.27 6.33 4.51
C TRP A 60 -3.55 5.56 4.20
N SER A 61 -4.53 6.14 3.50
CA SER A 61 -5.78 5.42 3.23
C SER A 61 -6.65 6.10 2.17
N ASP A 62 -6.83 5.40 1.04
CA ASP A 62 -7.88 5.68 0.04
C ASP A 62 -9.31 5.51 0.59
N PHE A 63 -9.46 5.10 1.86
CA PHE A 63 -10.73 4.82 2.52
C PHE A 63 -11.26 5.96 3.42
N VAL A 64 -10.49 7.03 3.66
CA VAL A 64 -10.89 8.01 4.71
C VAL A 64 -12.02 8.93 4.26
N ASN A 65 -12.15 9.27 2.98
CA ASN A 65 -13.06 10.34 2.54
C ASN A 65 -13.87 9.96 1.30
N GLN A 66 -14.71 8.92 1.36
CA GLN A 66 -15.81 8.77 0.41
C GLN A 66 -17.00 9.63 0.87
N PRO A 67 -17.40 10.68 0.13
CA PRO A 67 -18.62 11.41 0.42
C PRO A 67 -19.81 10.45 0.29
N PHE A 68 -20.72 10.48 1.27
CA PHE A 68 -21.97 9.69 1.32
C PHE A 68 -21.84 8.20 1.69
N THR A 69 -20.76 7.76 2.33
CA THR A 69 -20.77 6.45 3.00
C THR A 69 -21.57 6.50 4.30
N GLY A 70 -22.35 5.46 4.58
CA GLY A 70 -23.01 5.30 5.88
C GLY A 70 -21.97 5.29 7.03
N PRO A 71 -22.40 5.46 8.29
CA PRO A 71 -21.48 5.55 9.42
C PRO A 71 -20.51 4.35 9.43
N PRO A 72 -19.20 4.58 9.59
CA PRO A 72 -18.20 3.52 9.50
C PRO A 72 -18.54 2.42 10.51
N ARG A 73 -18.87 1.24 10.00
CA ARG A 73 -19.07 0.05 10.82
C ARG A 73 -17.69 -0.56 11.05
N PHE A 74 -17.33 -0.71 12.31
CA PHE A 74 -16.10 -1.42 12.67
C PHE A 74 -16.25 -2.90 12.30
N ASP A 75 -15.53 -3.32 11.27
CA ASP A 75 -15.45 -4.71 10.82
C ASP A 75 -14.09 -5.29 11.20
N VAL A 76 -14.09 -6.11 12.25
CA VAL A 76 -12.87 -6.71 12.79
C VAL A 76 -12.32 -7.81 11.89
N ASP A 77 -13.20 -8.49 11.14
CA ASP A 77 -12.79 -9.56 10.25
C ASP A 77 -12.08 -8.97 9.01
N ALA A 78 -12.58 -7.85 8.50
CA ALA A 78 -11.90 -7.09 7.44
C ALA A 78 -10.52 -6.57 7.92
N LEU A 79 -10.41 -6.07 9.15
CA LEU A 79 -9.16 -5.59 9.71
C LEU A 79 -8.11 -6.71 9.84
N VAL A 80 -8.51 -7.87 10.38
CA VAL A 80 -7.65 -9.07 10.46
C VAL A 80 -7.21 -9.49 9.07
N GLY A 81 -8.11 -9.50 8.09
CA GLY A 81 -7.78 -9.82 6.70
C GLY A 81 -6.71 -8.89 6.12
N GLN A 82 -6.82 -7.57 6.33
CA GLN A 82 -5.84 -6.60 5.84
C GLN A 82 -4.46 -6.80 6.49
N VAL A 83 -4.41 -6.99 7.80
CA VAL A 83 -3.15 -7.17 8.54
C VAL A 83 -2.49 -8.50 8.17
N ARG A 84 -3.27 -9.57 8.00
CA ARG A 84 -2.78 -10.87 7.55
C ARG A 84 -2.18 -10.79 6.15
N LEU A 85 -2.82 -10.09 5.22
CA LEU A 85 -2.26 -9.84 3.90
C LEU A 85 -0.92 -9.11 3.96
N ARG A 86 -0.77 -8.13 4.86
CA ARG A 86 0.51 -7.41 5.06
C ARG A 86 1.59 -8.30 5.64
N PHE A 87 1.24 -9.14 6.61
CA PHE A 87 2.14 -10.15 7.16
C PHE A 87 2.61 -11.15 6.10
N ASP A 88 1.70 -11.68 5.27
CA ASP A 88 2.05 -12.61 4.21
C ASP A 88 3.01 -11.95 3.19
N VAL A 89 2.77 -10.69 2.83
CA VAL A 89 3.63 -9.91 1.92
C VAL A 89 5.05 -9.73 2.46
N THR A 90 5.26 -9.64 3.78
CA THR A 90 6.59 -9.52 4.37
C THR A 90 7.22 -10.88 4.71
N SER A 91 6.40 -11.90 4.91
CA SER A 91 6.85 -13.28 5.17
C SER A 91 7.43 -13.94 3.92
N ASP A 92 6.74 -13.83 2.77
CA ASP A 92 7.15 -14.48 1.51
C ASP A 92 8.58 -14.11 1.07
N PRO A 93 9.00 -12.83 1.06
CA PRO A 93 10.36 -12.45 0.68
C PRO A 93 11.43 -12.98 1.64
N LEU A 94 11.16 -12.99 2.95
CA LEU A 94 12.09 -13.49 3.96
C LEU A 94 12.27 -15.00 3.85
N TRP A 95 11.18 -15.73 3.61
CA TRP A 95 11.23 -17.16 3.34
C TRP A 95 12.11 -17.45 2.11
N LEU A 96 11.85 -16.75 0.99
CA LEU A 96 12.62 -16.94 -0.24
C LEU A 96 14.11 -16.56 -0.08
N LEU A 97 14.43 -15.56 0.74
CA LEU A 97 15.81 -15.20 1.07
C LEU A 97 16.56 -16.34 1.76
N GLN A 98 15.87 -17.14 2.59
CA GLN A 98 16.46 -18.27 3.32
C GLN A 98 16.51 -19.55 2.48
N THR A 99 15.49 -19.82 1.66
CA THR A 99 15.36 -21.10 0.95
C THR A 99 15.92 -21.10 -0.47
N GLU A 100 15.97 -19.95 -1.15
CA GLU A 100 16.30 -19.88 -2.58
C GLU A 100 17.56 -19.02 -2.86
N PRO A 101 18.71 -19.64 -3.17
CA PRO A 101 19.96 -18.91 -3.43
C PRO A 101 19.89 -17.97 -4.65
N SER A 102 19.12 -18.33 -5.68
CA SER A 102 18.88 -17.47 -6.85
C SER A 102 18.13 -16.20 -6.49
N TYR A 103 17.13 -16.31 -5.61
CA TYR A 103 16.38 -15.17 -5.10
C TYR A 103 17.29 -14.25 -4.27
N LEU A 104 18.06 -14.81 -3.34
CA LEU A 104 19.05 -14.06 -2.54
C LEU A 104 20.03 -13.29 -3.42
N LYS A 105 20.61 -13.94 -4.44
CA LYS A 105 21.56 -13.28 -5.35
C LYS A 105 20.92 -12.13 -6.12
N ARG A 106 19.68 -12.29 -6.58
CA ARG A 106 18.92 -11.24 -7.27
C ARG A 106 18.58 -10.08 -6.33
N TYR A 107 18.17 -10.39 -5.11
CA TYR A 107 17.85 -9.40 -4.08
C TYR A 107 19.09 -8.59 -3.68
N MET A 108 20.22 -9.25 -3.42
CA MET A 108 21.50 -8.59 -3.16
C MET A 108 21.96 -7.69 -4.31
N ARG A 109 21.77 -8.14 -5.56
CA ARG A 109 22.07 -7.31 -6.74
C ARG A 109 21.17 -6.07 -6.81
N LYS A 110 19.88 -6.22 -6.49
CA LYS A 110 18.93 -5.10 -6.47
C LYS A 110 19.34 -4.06 -5.43
N ILE A 111 19.74 -4.46 -4.23
CA ILE A 111 20.23 -3.52 -3.21
C ILE A 111 21.55 -2.88 -3.65
N ALA A 112 22.48 -3.66 -4.21
CA ALA A 112 23.75 -3.14 -4.69
C ALA A 112 23.61 -2.08 -5.80
N GLN A 113 22.51 -2.14 -6.56
CA GLN A 113 22.14 -1.18 -7.61
C GLN A 113 21.30 0.01 -7.08
N MET A 114 21.02 0.09 -5.77
CA MET A 114 20.40 1.28 -5.21
C MET A 114 21.37 2.45 -5.32
N GLN A 115 20.86 3.60 -5.77
CA GLN A 115 21.65 4.81 -6.01
C GLN A 115 22.51 5.20 -4.79
N THR A 116 22.00 4.97 -3.57
CA THR A 116 22.69 5.19 -2.30
C THR A 116 23.94 4.33 -2.14
N VAL A 117 23.91 3.07 -2.61
CA VAL A 117 25.03 2.11 -2.58
C VAL A 117 26.02 2.38 -3.71
N GLU A 118 25.51 2.68 -4.91
CA GLU A 118 26.33 3.01 -6.08
C GLU A 118 27.15 4.30 -5.84
N SER A 119 26.56 5.30 -5.18
CA SER A 119 27.21 6.58 -4.91
C SER A 119 28.23 6.53 -3.76
N THR A 120 28.22 5.49 -2.91
CA THR A 120 29.07 5.48 -1.71
C THR A 120 30.55 5.24 -2.03
N GLY A 121 30.89 4.68 -3.19
CA GLY A 121 32.25 4.46 -3.70
C GLY A 121 33.18 3.57 -2.84
N ARG A 122 32.79 3.25 -1.60
CA ARG A 122 33.54 2.53 -0.58
C ARG A 122 32.87 1.19 -0.30
N LYS A 123 33.56 0.09 -0.63
CA LYS A 123 33.06 -1.30 -0.45
C LYS A 123 32.51 -1.58 0.95
N ARG A 124 33.14 -1.06 2.00
CA ARG A 124 32.70 -1.26 3.40
C ARG A 124 31.38 -0.54 3.71
N ALA A 125 31.16 0.65 3.15
CA ALA A 125 29.92 1.40 3.37
C ALA A 125 28.74 0.78 2.59
N GLY A 126 28.98 0.26 1.38
CA GLY A 126 27.97 -0.49 0.63
C GLY A 126 27.51 -1.77 1.34
N LEU A 127 28.44 -2.50 1.99
CA LEU A 127 28.08 -3.67 2.81
C LEU A 127 27.22 -3.30 4.02
N ALA A 128 27.50 -2.19 4.68
CA ALA A 128 26.71 -1.71 5.82
C ALA A 128 25.28 -1.29 5.40
N ILE A 129 25.12 -0.71 4.20
CA ILE A 129 23.79 -0.39 3.66
C ILE A 129 23.00 -1.67 3.35
N ILE A 130 23.64 -2.68 2.74
CA ILE A 130 23.01 -3.98 2.47
C ILE A 130 22.54 -4.66 3.76
N ASP A 131 23.37 -4.63 4.80
CA ASP A 131 23.01 -5.14 6.13
C ASP A 131 21.83 -4.36 6.73
N GLY A 132 21.83 -3.03 6.62
CA GLY A 132 20.71 -2.19 7.06
C GLY A 132 19.39 -2.49 6.37
N GLU A 133 19.39 -2.69 5.05
CA GLU A 133 18.19 -3.04 4.28
C GLU A 133 17.63 -4.42 4.68
N LEU A 134 18.50 -5.42 4.87
CA LEU A 134 18.09 -6.74 5.34
C LEU A 134 17.49 -6.70 6.74
N ASN A 135 18.12 -5.97 7.67
CA ASN A 135 17.58 -5.79 9.01
C ASN A 135 16.24 -5.04 8.96
N GLY A 136 16.10 -4.03 8.10
CA GLY A 136 14.83 -3.32 7.91
C GLY A 136 13.69 -4.22 7.43
N ASP A 137 13.95 -5.15 6.50
CA ASP A 137 12.96 -6.13 6.04
C ASP A 137 12.56 -7.11 7.15
N VAL A 138 13.51 -7.54 8.00
CA VAL A 138 13.24 -8.38 9.18
C VAL A 138 12.42 -7.63 10.23
N ASP A 139 12.78 -6.39 10.54
CA ASP A 139 12.08 -5.55 11.49
C ASP A 139 10.64 -5.27 11.04
N LEU A 140 10.44 -5.01 9.74
CA LEU A 140 9.13 -4.81 9.16
C LEU A 140 8.27 -6.07 9.25
N HIS A 141 8.84 -7.25 8.99
CA HIS A 141 8.14 -8.51 9.20
C HIS A 141 7.75 -8.72 10.66
N TRP A 142 8.68 -8.48 11.59
CA TRP A 142 8.41 -8.60 13.02
C TRP A 142 7.30 -7.65 13.48
N PHE A 143 7.29 -6.41 12.99
CA PHE A 143 6.21 -5.45 13.24
C PHE A 143 4.85 -6.00 12.81
N TRP A 144 4.75 -6.56 11.60
CA TRP A 144 3.50 -7.12 11.10
C TRP A 144 3.09 -8.40 11.82
N TYR A 145 4.04 -9.23 12.25
CA TYR A 145 3.78 -10.38 13.11
C TYR A 145 3.16 -9.97 14.44
N CYS A 146 3.78 -9.00 15.15
CA CYS A 146 3.24 -8.47 16.39
C CYS A 146 1.86 -7.85 16.19
N THR A 147 1.69 -7.04 15.13
CA THR A 147 0.41 -6.41 14.80
C THR A 147 -0.67 -7.44 14.53
N LEU A 148 -0.37 -8.51 13.78
CA LEU A 148 -1.32 -9.59 13.52
C LEU A 148 -1.76 -10.26 14.83
N SER A 149 -0.81 -10.59 15.71
CA SER A 149 -1.11 -11.19 17.02
C SER A 149 -2.03 -10.31 17.86
N GLU A 150 -1.75 -9.01 17.93
CA GLU A 150 -2.59 -8.07 18.69
C GLU A 150 -3.99 -7.91 18.09
N ILE A 151 -4.10 -7.82 16.77
CA ILE A 151 -5.39 -7.68 16.08
C ILE A 151 -6.22 -8.97 16.17
N GLU A 152 -5.60 -10.14 16.14
CA GLU A 152 -6.28 -11.41 16.43
C GLU A 152 -6.77 -11.48 17.89
N ASN A 153 -6.03 -10.92 18.85
CA ASN A 153 -6.49 -10.80 20.23
C ASN A 153 -7.69 -9.85 20.35
N VAL A 154 -7.67 -8.72 19.65
CA VAL A 154 -8.81 -7.80 19.55
C VAL A 154 -10.02 -8.49 18.94
N GLN A 155 -9.85 -9.30 17.90
CA GLN A 155 -10.94 -10.08 17.30
C GLN A 155 -11.57 -11.05 18.29
N LYS A 156 -10.76 -11.76 19.09
CA LYS A 156 -11.26 -12.66 20.14
C LYS A 156 -12.07 -11.89 21.19
N LEU A 157 -11.57 -10.76 21.66
CA LEU A 157 -12.27 -9.90 22.62
C LEU A 157 -13.55 -9.32 22.04
N TYR A 158 -13.50 -8.82 20.81
CA TYR A 158 -14.66 -8.28 20.11
C TYR A 158 -15.75 -9.33 19.97
N ARG A 159 -15.43 -10.53 19.49
CA ARG A 159 -16.40 -11.63 19.35
C ARG A 159 -16.98 -12.06 20.71
N ARG A 160 -16.19 -12.04 21.78
CA ARG A 160 -16.65 -12.36 23.14
C ARG A 160 -17.69 -11.36 23.67
N TYR A 161 -17.50 -10.07 23.42
CA TYR A 161 -18.33 -9.01 24.00
C TYR A 161 -19.36 -8.40 23.04
N ARG A 162 -19.35 -8.80 21.76
CA ARG A 162 -20.25 -8.30 20.71
C ARG A 162 -21.72 -8.31 21.11
N ASP A 163 -22.16 -9.38 21.77
CA ASP A 163 -23.56 -9.58 22.16
C ASP A 163 -23.82 -9.16 23.62
N SER A 164 -22.77 -8.85 24.39
CA SER A 164 -22.85 -8.54 25.82
C SER A 164 -22.88 -7.04 26.13
N ILE A 165 -22.51 -6.18 25.17
CA ILE A 165 -22.43 -4.73 25.37
C ILE A 165 -23.40 -4.03 24.40
N ALA A 166 -24.60 -3.73 24.89
CA ALA A 166 -25.52 -2.84 24.18
C ALA A 166 -25.03 -1.38 24.31
N ARG A 167 -25.27 -0.55 23.29
CA ARG A 167 -25.00 0.90 23.37
C ARG A 167 -25.73 1.49 24.57
N GLY A 168 -24.98 2.05 25.52
CA GLY A 168 -25.52 2.66 26.75
C GLY A 168 -25.46 1.78 27.99
N SER A 169 -25.03 0.52 27.89
CA SER A 169 -24.82 -0.34 29.06
C SER A 169 -23.50 0.00 29.79
N PRO A 170 -23.46 -0.06 31.13
CA PRO A 170 -22.24 0.15 31.89
C PRO A 170 -21.20 -0.91 31.52
N MET A 171 -19.92 -0.52 31.42
CA MET A 171 -18.86 -1.46 31.09
C MET A 171 -18.79 -2.61 32.11
N PRO A 172 -18.56 -3.86 31.67
CA PRO A 172 -18.41 -4.99 32.57
C PRO A 172 -17.27 -4.72 33.57
N LYS A 173 -17.52 -5.00 34.86
CA LYS A 173 -16.51 -4.85 35.91
C LYS A 173 -15.39 -5.87 35.68
N LYS A 174 -14.14 -5.39 35.83
CA LYS A 174 -12.90 -6.17 35.65
C LYS A 174 -12.91 -7.48 36.43
#